data_AF-A0A8S0FTX6-F1
#
_entry.id   AF-A0A8S0FTX6-F1
#
_cell.length_a   1.000
_cell.length_b   1.000
_cell.length_c   1.000
_cell.angle_alpha   90.00
_cell.angle_beta   90.00
_cell.angle_gamma   90.00
#
_symmetry.space_group_name_H-M   'P 1'
#
loop_
_entity.id
_entity.type
_entity.pdbx_description
1 polymer ?
#
loop_
_entity_poly.entity_id
_entity_poly.type
_entity_poly.pdbx_seq_one_letter_code
_entity_poly.pdbx_strand_id
1 'polypeptide(L)'
;MNKNGVPVTLVISQLVITSIALIILTNTGGGNNMSFLIALALTVVIYLCAYFMLFIGYIVLVLKHPDLKRTFNIPGGKGVKLVVAIVGLLTSIMAFIVSFLPPDNIQGDSTDMYVELLVVSFLVVLALPFILLCCS
;
A
#
# COMPACT_ATOMS: atom_id res chain seq x y z
N MET A 1 -10.39 5.21 -22.86
CA MET A 1 -11.24 4.03 -22.58
C MET A 1 -11.43 3.23 -23.87
N ASN A 2 -11.44 1.90 -23.83
CA ASN A 2 -11.81 1.05 -24.98
C ASN A 2 -13.34 0.96 -25.09
N LYS A 3 -13.84 0.45 -26.22
CA LYS A 3 -15.26 0.16 -26.52
C LYS A 3 -16.01 -0.62 -25.42
N ASN A 4 -15.29 -1.36 -24.56
CA ASN A 4 -15.86 -2.11 -23.44
C ASN A 4 -15.81 -1.34 -22.09
N GLY A 5 -15.58 -0.03 -22.10
CA GLY A 5 -15.48 0.79 -20.88
C GLY A 5 -14.17 0.62 -20.09
N VAL A 6 -13.26 -0.23 -20.56
CA VAL A 6 -11.97 -0.47 -19.88
C VAL A 6 -11.04 0.73 -20.08
N PRO A 7 -10.45 1.30 -19.00
CA PRO A 7 -9.43 2.33 -19.11
C PRO A 7 -8.09 1.71 -19.54
N VAL A 8 -7.98 1.36 -20.82
CA VAL A 8 -6.82 0.65 -21.40
C VAL A 8 -5.50 1.40 -21.18
N THR A 9 -5.50 2.73 -21.18
CA THR A 9 -4.32 3.54 -20.87
C THR A 9 -3.80 3.32 -19.44
N LEU A 10 -4.68 3.15 -18.46
CA LEU A 10 -4.30 2.84 -17.08
C LEU A 10 -3.79 1.40 -16.93
N VAL A 11 -4.42 0.45 -17.64
CA VAL A 11 -3.99 -0.95 -17.60
C VAL A 11 -2.62 -1.13 -18.26
N ILE A 12 -2.39 -0.51 -19.42
CA ILE A 12 -1.11 -0.60 -20.13
C ILE A 12 0.00 0.09 -19.34
N SER A 13 -0.24 1.28 -18.79
CA SER A 13 0.76 1.96 -17.95
C SER A 13 1.12 1.11 -16.74
N GLN A 14 0.13 0.59 -16.00
CA GLN A 14 0.36 -0.33 -14.88
C GLN A 14 1.21 -1.53 -15.29
N LEU A 15 0.89 -2.21 -16.40
CA LEU A 15 1.62 -3.40 -16.86
C LEU A 15 3.08 -3.10 -17.21
N VAL A 16 3.34 -1.99 -17.89
CA VAL A 16 4.71 -1.55 -18.22
C VAL A 16 5.49 -1.30 -16.94
N ILE A 17 4.90 -0.60 -15.98
CA ILE A 17 5.58 -0.26 -14.74
C ILE A 17 5.85 -1.50 -13.88
N THR A 18 4.85 -2.39 -13.73
CA THR A 18 5.05 -3.64 -12.99
C THR A 18 6.12 -4.51 -13.64
N SER A 19 6.21 -4.53 -14.97
CA SER A 19 7.24 -5.29 -15.68
C SER A 19 8.65 -4.73 -15.39
N ILE A 20 8.81 -3.40 -15.43
CA ILE A 20 10.08 -2.74 -15.11
C ILE A 20 10.47 -3.00 -13.65
N ALA A 21 9.54 -2.83 -12.71
CA ALA A 21 9.78 -3.10 -11.29
C ALA A 21 10.19 -4.55 -11.05
N LEU A 22 9.56 -5.51 -11.73
CA LEU A 22 9.88 -6.93 -11.60
C LEU A 22 11.29 -7.24 -12.12
N ILE A 23 11.71 -6.63 -13.24
CA ILE A 23 13.06 -6.77 -13.79
C ILE A 23 14.10 -6.21 -12.82
N ILE A 24 13.86 -5.02 -12.25
CA ILE A 24 14.78 -4.39 -11.30
C ILE A 24 14.89 -5.23 -10.02
N LEU A 25 13.76 -5.62 -9.43
CA LEU A 25 13.73 -6.42 -8.21
C LEU A 25 14.39 -7.79 -8.40
N THR A 26 14.13 -8.45 -9.52
CA THR A 26 14.69 -9.79 -9.81
C THR A 26 16.20 -9.75 -10.04
N ASN A 27 16.73 -8.71 -10.69
CA ASN A 27 18.17 -8.61 -10.98
C ASN A 27 18.98 -7.99 -9.83
N THR A 28 18.39 -7.15 -8.98
CA THR A 28 19.12 -6.40 -7.93
C THR A 28 19.02 -7.08 -6.56
N GLY A 29 17.97 -7.84 -6.28
CA GLY A 29 17.64 -8.33 -4.94
C GLY A 29 18.42 -9.55 -4.44
N GLY A 30 19.73 -9.67 -4.71
CA GLY A 30 20.63 -10.59 -3.97
C GLY A 30 20.30 -12.09 -3.99
N GLY A 31 19.42 -12.56 -4.88
CA GLY A 31 18.98 -13.95 -5.01
C GLY A 31 17.45 -14.11 -4.91
N ASN A 32 16.91 -15.20 -5.47
CA ASN A 32 15.47 -15.39 -5.69
C ASN A 32 14.57 -15.15 -4.46
N ASN A 33 15.07 -15.44 -3.24
CA ASN A 33 14.29 -15.30 -2.01
C ASN A 33 14.15 -13.85 -1.55
N MET A 34 15.20 -13.03 -1.66
CA MET A 34 15.16 -11.64 -1.19
C MET A 34 14.32 -10.76 -2.13
N SER A 35 14.48 -10.89 -3.44
CA SER A 35 13.62 -10.18 -4.42
C SER A 35 12.14 -10.44 -4.19
N PHE A 36 11.77 -11.70 -3.90
CA PHE A 36 10.40 -12.09 -3.61
C PHE A 36 9.88 -11.43 -2.31
N LEU A 37 10.69 -11.43 -1.25
CA LEU A 37 10.33 -10.82 0.03
C LEU A 37 10.20 -9.30 -0.07
N ILE A 38 11.06 -8.62 -0.83
CA ILE A 38 10.93 -7.18 -1.10
C ILE A 38 9.65 -6.91 -1.88
N ALA A 39 9.32 -7.71 -2.91
CA ALA A 39 8.09 -7.53 -3.67
C ALA A 39 6.82 -7.71 -2.83
N LEU A 40 6.82 -8.70 -1.92
CA LEU A 40 5.73 -8.90 -0.96
C LEU A 40 5.62 -7.73 0.03
N ALA A 41 6.74 -7.33 0.65
CA ALA A 41 6.76 -6.22 1.59
C ALA A 41 6.31 -4.91 0.91
N LEU A 42 6.78 -4.65 -0.31
CA LEU A 42 6.37 -3.52 -1.14
C LEU A 42 4.85 -3.50 -1.35
N THR A 43 4.27 -4.65 -1.71
CA THR A 43 2.81 -4.78 -1.87
C THR A 43 2.09 -4.47 -0.57
N VAL A 44 2.57 -5.00 0.57
CA VAL A 44 1.98 -4.75 1.88
C VAL A 44 2.01 -3.26 2.24
N VAL A 45 3.15 -2.58 2.08
CA VAL A 45 3.26 -1.14 2.43
C VAL A 45 2.39 -0.25 1.54
N ILE A 46 2.25 -0.59 0.25
CA ILE A 46 1.35 0.13 -0.67
C ILE A 46 -0.11 -0.04 -0.22
N TYR A 47 -0.53 -1.26 0.13
CA TYR A 47 -1.87 -1.50 0.66
C TYR A 47 -2.08 -0.75 1.98
N LEU A 48 -1.10 -0.77 2.89
CA LEU A 48 -1.19 -0.09 4.17
C LEU A 48 -1.40 1.42 4.03
N CYS A 49 -0.84 2.06 3.00
CA CYS A 49 -1.11 3.46 2.71
C CYS A 49 -2.59 3.72 2.39
N ALA A 50 -3.21 2.84 1.60
CA ALA A 50 -4.65 2.90 1.35
C ALA A 50 -5.46 2.65 2.63
N TYR A 51 -5.02 1.71 3.49
CA TYR A 51 -5.65 1.48 4.79
C TYR A 51 -5.55 2.69 5.72
N PHE A 52 -4.43 3.42 5.74
CA PHE A 52 -4.32 4.66 6.52
C PHE A 52 -5.35 5.70 6.06
N MET A 53 -5.45 5.92 4.74
CA MET A 53 -6.45 6.84 4.19
C MET A 53 -7.88 6.37 4.50
N LEU A 54 -8.14 5.06 4.44
CA LEU A 54 -9.43 4.48 4.75
C LEU A 54 -9.80 4.71 6.22
N PHE A 55 -8.92 4.38 7.17
CA PHE A 55 -9.20 4.53 8.60
C PHE A 55 -9.32 6.00 9.01
N ILE A 56 -8.43 6.87 8.51
CA ILE A 56 -8.51 8.31 8.76
C ILE A 56 -9.81 8.87 8.16
N GLY A 57 -10.12 8.53 6.91
CA GLY A 57 -11.37 8.94 6.25
C GLY A 57 -12.60 8.44 7.00
N TYR A 58 -12.57 7.22 7.53
CA TYR A 58 -13.63 6.67 8.36
C TYR A 58 -13.80 7.43 9.68
N ILE A 59 -12.71 7.77 10.38
CA ILE A 59 -12.74 8.56 11.61
C ILE A 59 -13.35 9.94 11.32
N VAL A 60 -12.89 10.61 10.25
CA VAL A 60 -13.44 11.90 9.80
C VAL A 60 -14.93 11.77 9.48
N LEU A 61 -15.34 10.69 8.79
CA LEU A 61 -16.73 10.43 8.46
C LEU A 61 -17.59 10.21 9.73
N VAL A 62 -17.09 9.49 10.73
CA VAL A 62 -17.81 9.23 11.99
C VAL A 62 -17.95 10.51 12.83
N LEU A 63 -16.93 11.37 12.86
CA LEU A 63 -16.92 12.59 13.66
C LEU A 63 -17.63 13.77 12.97
N LYS A 64 -17.33 13.99 11.69
CA LYS A 64 -17.70 15.21 10.95
C LYS A 64 -18.98 15.07 10.13
N HIS A 65 -19.36 13.84 9.77
CA HIS A 65 -20.58 13.56 9.02
C HIS A 65 -21.47 12.49 9.70
N PRO A 66 -21.94 12.76 10.93
CA PRO A 66 -22.80 11.83 11.65
C PRO A 66 -24.20 11.67 11.03
N ASP A 67 -24.66 12.68 10.28
CA ASP A 67 -26.04 12.79 9.79
C ASP A 67 -26.27 12.14 8.41
N LEU A 68 -25.22 11.57 7.81
CA LEU A 68 -25.35 10.82 6.56
C LEU A 68 -26.15 9.54 6.81
N LYS A 69 -27.24 9.34 6.05
CA LYS A 69 -27.99 8.07 6.01
C LYS A 69 -27.07 6.96 5.50
N ARG A 70 -26.66 6.05 6.38
CA ARG A 70 -25.83 4.89 6.04
C ARG A 70 -26.70 3.64 5.99
N THR A 71 -26.72 2.97 4.84
CA THR A 71 -27.37 1.67 4.66
C THR A 71 -26.75 0.60 5.56
N PHE A 72 -25.44 0.73 5.84
CA PHE A 72 -24.71 -0.14 6.75
C PHE A 72 -24.12 0.66 7.90
N ASN A 73 -24.42 0.23 9.13
CA ASN A 73 -23.88 0.83 10.35
C ASN A 73 -23.28 -0.26 11.21
N ILE A 74 -22.05 -0.06 11.66
CA ILE A 74 -21.43 -0.95 12.65
C ILE A 74 -22.28 -0.89 13.93
N PRO A 75 -22.74 -2.04 14.45
CA PRO A 75 -23.48 -2.11 15.70
C PRO A 75 -22.58 -1.66 16.86
N GLY A 76 -23.13 -0.92 17.83
CA GLY A 76 -22.36 -0.41 18.99
C GLY A 76 -22.19 1.12 19.08
N GLY A 77 -22.90 1.90 18.26
CA GLY A 77 -22.92 3.36 18.36
C GLY A 77 -21.62 4.05 17.92
N LYS A 78 -21.45 5.34 18.25
CA LYS A 78 -20.28 6.13 17.82
C LYS A 78 -18.97 5.69 18.50
N GLY A 79 -19.03 5.27 19.77
CA GLY A 79 -17.85 4.85 20.53
C GLY A 79 -17.19 3.60 19.94
N VAL A 80 -17.96 2.55 19.68
CA VAL A 80 -17.44 1.30 19.09
C VAL A 80 -16.88 1.53 17.69
N LYS A 81 -17.54 2.35 16.87
CA LYS A 81 -17.01 2.74 15.54
C LYS A 81 -15.63 3.36 15.63
N LEU A 82 -15.44 4.29 16.57
CA LEU A 82 -14.15 4.96 16.75
C LEU A 82 -13.08 3.99 17.28
N VAL A 83 -13.42 3.13 18.25
CA VAL A 83 -12.49 2.11 18.78
C VAL A 83 -12.03 1.16 17.67
N VAL A 84 -12.96 0.61 16.87
CA VAL A 84 -12.61 -0.27 15.74
C VAL A 84 -11.71 0.43 14.74
N ALA A 85 -11.98 1.70 14.43
CA ALA A 85 -11.15 2.48 13.52
C ALA A 85 -9.74 2.73 14.08
N ILE A 86 -9.62 3.04 15.37
CA ILE A 86 -8.32 3.26 16.04
C ILE A 86 -7.53 1.95 16.10
N VAL A 87 -8.17 0.84 16.47
CA VAL A 87 -7.52 -0.48 16.49
C VAL A 87 -7.02 -0.86 15.11
N GLY A 88 -7.85 -0.67 14.07
CA GLY A 88 -7.45 -0.90 12.68
C GLY A 88 -6.27 -0.03 12.26
N LEU A 89 -6.31 1.26 12.57
CA LEU A 89 -5.22 2.19 12.28
C LEU A 89 -3.92 1.78 12.99
N LEU A 90 -3.99 1.43 14.28
CA LEU A 90 -2.83 1.06 15.09
C LEU A 90 -2.21 -0.26 14.60
N THR A 91 -3.05 -1.22 14.19
CA THR A 91 -2.61 -2.48 13.57
C THR A 91 -1.91 -2.21 12.23
N SER A 92 -2.45 -1.29 11.40
CA SER A 92 -1.82 -0.89 10.15
C SER A 92 -0.47 -0.20 10.37
N ILE A 93 -0.35 0.65 11.40
CA ILE A 93 0.92 1.30 11.75
C ILE A 93 1.96 0.25 12.17
N MET A 94 1.56 -0.70 13.00
CA MET A 94 2.43 -1.78 13.44
C MET A 94 2.91 -2.64 12.26
N ALA A 95 1.99 -3.04 11.37
CA ALA A 95 2.34 -3.79 10.17
C ALA A 95 3.28 -3.00 9.23
N PHE A 96 3.10 -1.68 9.16
CA PHE A 96 3.97 -0.81 8.37
C PHE A 96 5.40 -0.82 8.92
N ILE A 97 5.57 -0.61 10.23
CA ILE A 97 6.89 -0.66 10.88
C ILE A 97 7.54 -2.04 10.70
N VAL A 98 6.78 -3.12 10.92
CA VAL A 98 7.27 -4.49 10.75
C VAL A 98 7.69 -4.78 9.30
N SER A 99 7.05 -4.16 8.30
CA SER A 99 7.42 -4.34 6.90
C SER A 99 8.82 -3.78 6.55
N PHE A 100 9.37 -2.87 7.37
CA PHE A 100 10.74 -2.36 7.21
C PHE A 100 11.77 -3.19 7.99
N LEU A 101 11.35 -4.17 8.77
CA LEU A 101 12.24 -5.09 9.46
C LEU A 101 12.49 -6.29 8.54
N PRO A 102 13.74 -6.55 8.11
CA PRO A 102 14.03 -7.70 7.27
C PRO A 102 13.72 -8.99 8.04
N PRO A 103 13.16 -10.02 7.37
CA PRO A 103 12.90 -11.31 7.99
C PRO A 103 14.21 -12.08 8.24
N ASP A 104 14.19 -13.00 9.21
CA ASP A 104 15.37 -13.72 9.71
C ASP A 104 16.17 -14.47 8.64
N ASN A 105 15.53 -14.77 7.51
CA ASN A 105 16.16 -15.43 6.38
C ASN A 105 17.10 -14.52 5.54
N ILE A 106 17.22 -13.23 5.89
CA ILE A 106 18.10 -12.24 5.23
C ILE A 106 19.13 -11.65 6.22
N GLN A 107 19.34 -12.26 7.39
CA GLN A 107 20.24 -11.70 8.42
C GLN A 107 21.70 -11.60 7.94
N GLY A 108 22.24 -10.35 7.92
CA GLY A 108 23.61 -10.03 7.52
C GLY A 108 23.76 -8.66 6.82
N ASP A 109 24.84 -8.51 6.04
CA ASP A 109 25.27 -7.30 5.29
C ASP A 109 24.24 -6.74 4.28
N SER A 110 23.15 -7.46 4.05
CA SER A 110 22.12 -7.13 3.05
C SER A 110 20.84 -6.50 3.63
N THR A 111 20.83 -6.21 4.93
CA THR A 111 19.71 -5.51 5.61
C THR A 111 19.53 -4.09 5.06
N ASP A 112 20.62 -3.35 4.91
CA ASP A 112 20.57 -1.98 4.41
C ASP A 112 20.08 -1.94 2.96
N MET A 113 20.54 -2.89 2.14
CA MET A 113 20.11 -3.04 0.76
C MET A 113 18.61 -3.38 0.65
N TYR A 114 18.08 -4.20 1.56
CA TYR A 114 16.64 -4.51 1.63
C TYR A 114 15.81 -3.24 1.90
N VAL A 115 16.19 -2.47 2.93
CA VAL A 115 15.45 -1.26 3.32
C VAL A 115 15.53 -0.20 2.22
N GLU A 116 16.70 0.01 1.62
CA GLU A 116 16.91 1.00 0.55
C GLU A 116 16.06 0.67 -0.69
N LEU A 117 16.11 -0.58 -1.18
CA LEU A 117 15.30 -1.01 -2.32
C LEU A 117 13.81 -0.90 -2.04
N LEU A 118 13.37 -1.24 -0.82
CA LEU A 118 11.99 -1.15 -0.42
C LEU A 118 11.51 0.31 -0.45
N VAL A 119 12.28 1.23 0.13
CA VAL A 119 11.96 2.67 0.17
C VAL A 119 11.92 3.27 -1.23
N VAL A 120 12.94 3.00 -2.05
CA VAL A 120 13.01 3.51 -3.43
C VAL A 120 11.83 2.99 -4.25
N SER A 121 11.56 1.69 -4.20
CA SER A 121 10.44 1.08 -4.92
C SER A 121 9.10 1.62 -4.45
N PHE A 122 8.94 1.82 -3.15
CA PHE A 122 7.74 2.39 -2.56
C PHE A 122 7.48 3.83 -3.07
N LEU A 123 8.51 4.69 -3.07
CA LEU A 123 8.39 6.06 -3.57
C LEU A 123 8.05 6.10 -5.07
N VAL A 124 8.71 5.26 -5.87
CA VAL A 124 8.42 5.13 -7.30
C VAL A 124 6.95 4.76 -7.50
N VAL A 125 6.47 3.72 -6.82
CA VAL A 125 5.09 3.26 -6.98
C VAL A 125 4.07 4.28 -6.46
N LEU A 126 4.38 4.99 -5.38
CA LEU A 126 3.51 6.03 -4.82
C LEU A 126 3.41 7.24 -5.76
N ALA A 127 4.47 7.58 -6.49
CA ALA A 127 4.46 8.68 -7.46
C ALA A 127 3.66 8.35 -8.75
N LEU A 128 3.56 7.07 -9.13
CA LEU A 128 2.85 6.64 -10.34
C LEU A 128 1.43 7.16 -10.50
N PRO A 129 0.51 7.01 -9.52
CA PRO A 129 -0.85 7.52 -9.66
C PRO A 129 -0.85 9.02 -9.89
N PHE A 130 0.05 9.79 -9.27
CA PHE A 130 0.15 11.24 -9.49
C PHE A 130 0.65 11.59 -10.89
N ILE A 131 1.64 10.86 -11.41
CA ILE A 131 2.16 11.08 -12.77
C ILE A 131 1.10 10.72 -13.82
N LEU A 132 0.40 9.59 -13.64
CA LEU A 132 -0.67 9.17 -14.55
C LEU A 132 -1.88 10.08 -14.50
N LEU A 133 -2.26 10.59 -13.32
CA LEU A 133 -3.32 11.59 -13.16
C LEU A 133 -2.94 12.95 -13.76
N CYS A 134 -1.65 13.33 -13.73
CA CYS A 134 -1.17 14.56 -14.35
C CYS A 134 -1.14 14.47 -15.90
N CYS A 135 -1.00 13.27 -16.45
CA CYS A 135 -0.86 13.04 -17.89
C CYS A 135 -2.18 12.62 -18.59
N SER A 136 -3.27 12.45 -17.82
CA SER A 136 -4.61 12.09 -18.33
C SER A 136 -5.57 13.27 -18.32
#